data_AF-Q2CGW5-F1
#
_entry.id   AF-Q2CGW5-F1
#
_cell.length_a   1.000
_cell.length_b   1.000
_cell.length_c   1.000
_cell.angle_alpha   90.00
_cell.angle_beta   90.00
_cell.angle_gamma   90.00
#
_symmetry.space_group_name_H-M   'P 1'
#
loop_
_entity.id
_entity.type
_entity.pdbx_description
1 polymer ?
#
loop_
_entity_poly.entity_id
_entity_poly.type
_entity_poly.pdbx_seq_one_letter_code
_entity_poly.pdbx_strand_id
1 'polypeptide(L)'
;MSKPIPPSDKTENWPAYNEALKQRGSLTIWFDPDIAWVPPPTGKRGRQPQYSDAAIQTCLTMKVLFGMALRQTTGFVESLLRLVGLDWAVPDFSTLSRRQKALAVTIPYRGSQGP
;
A
#
# COMPACT_ATOMS: atom_id res chain seq x y z
N MET A 1 -0.07 53.88 36.12
CA MET A 1 -0.04 53.33 34.75
C MET A 1 -0.64 51.94 34.77
N SER A 2 -1.76 51.74 34.09
CA SER A 2 -2.48 50.47 34.02
C SER A 2 -1.70 49.47 33.15
N LYS A 3 -1.47 48.24 33.63
CA LYS A 3 -0.87 47.19 32.80
C LYS A 3 -1.80 46.83 31.64
N PRO A 4 -1.29 46.65 30.41
CA PRO A 4 -2.09 46.12 29.31
C PRO A 4 -2.49 44.67 29.60
N ILE A 5 -3.73 44.33 29.23
CA ILE A 5 -4.25 42.96 29.33
C ILE A 5 -3.46 42.11 28.33
N PRO A 6 -2.87 40.97 28.74
CA PRO A 6 -2.14 40.12 27.83
C PRO A 6 -3.09 39.61 26.73
N PRO A 7 -2.65 39.53 25.47
CA PRO A 7 -3.47 38.98 24.40
C PRO A 7 -3.85 37.54 24.78
N SER A 8 -5.15 37.29 24.88
CA SER A 8 -5.69 35.94 25.01
C SER A 8 -5.80 35.38 23.60
N ASP A 9 -4.71 34.81 23.09
CA ASP A 9 -4.72 34.11 21.81
C ASP A 9 -5.61 32.87 21.93
N LYS A 10 -6.86 32.99 21.48
CA LYS A 10 -7.81 31.89 21.43
C LYS A 10 -7.58 31.14 20.13
N THR A 11 -7.14 29.90 20.21
CA THR A 11 -6.85 29.09 19.02
C THR A 11 -8.14 28.72 18.29
N GLU A 12 -8.49 29.43 17.23
CA GLU A 12 -9.71 29.19 16.42
C GLU A 12 -9.52 28.11 15.35
N ASN A 13 -8.30 27.58 15.18
CA ASN A 13 -7.95 26.68 14.08
C ASN A 13 -8.32 25.21 14.31
N TRP A 14 -9.03 24.87 15.39
CA TRP A 14 -9.32 23.49 15.78
C TRP A 14 -9.89 22.62 14.63
N PRO A 15 -10.84 23.11 13.80
CA PRO A 15 -11.34 22.33 12.67
C PRO A 15 -10.25 22.01 11.63
N ALA A 16 -9.41 23.00 11.29
CA ALA A 16 -8.33 22.83 10.33
C ALA A 16 -7.23 21.89 10.87
N TYR A 17 -6.91 21.99 12.16
CA TYR A 17 -5.98 21.07 12.82
C TYR A 17 -6.49 19.63 12.79
N ASN A 18 -7.78 19.42 13.09
CA ASN A 18 -8.39 18.09 13.06
C ASN A 18 -8.42 17.50 11.64
N GLU A 19 -8.74 18.31 10.62
CA GLU A 19 -8.65 17.85 9.22
C GLU A 19 -7.21 17.50 8.84
N ALA A 20 -6.21 18.28 9.26
CA ALA A 20 -4.82 17.95 9.02
C ALA A 20 -4.42 16.62 9.67
N LEU A 21 -4.91 16.31 10.88
CA LEU A 21 -4.67 15.02 11.52
C LEU A 21 -5.35 13.86 10.77
N LYS A 22 -6.58 14.04 10.30
CA LYS A 22 -7.27 13.02 9.46
C LYS A 22 -6.51 12.76 8.17
N GLN A 23 -6.05 13.82 7.50
CA GLN A 23 -5.27 13.71 6.26
C GLN A 23 -3.95 12.97 6.46
N ARG A 24 -3.29 13.12 7.61
CA ARG A 24 -2.07 12.36 7.93
C ARG A 24 -2.27 10.84 8.00
N GLY A 25 -3.47 10.39 8.39
CA GLY A 25 -3.84 8.98 8.43
C GLY A 25 -4.58 8.49 7.18
N SER A 26 -4.92 9.40 6.25
CA SER A 26 -5.63 9.06 5.03
C SER A 26 -4.71 8.30 4.09
N LEU A 27 -5.06 7.06 3.78
CA LEU A 27 -4.29 6.22 2.87
C LEU A 27 -5.06 6.03 1.57
N THR A 28 -4.43 6.42 0.46
CA THR A 28 -4.95 6.14 -0.89
C THR A 28 -4.05 5.10 -1.56
N ILE A 29 -4.65 4.03 -2.06
CA ILE A 29 -3.94 2.95 -2.77
C ILE A 29 -4.40 2.99 -4.23
N TRP A 30 -3.43 3.11 -5.15
CA TRP A 30 -3.66 3.05 -6.58
C TRP A 30 -2.92 1.85 -7.17
N PHE A 31 -3.57 1.16 -8.11
CA PHE A 31 -2.95 0.12 -8.91
C PHE A 31 -2.79 0.65 -10.33
N ASP A 32 -1.60 0.52 -10.88
CA ASP A 32 -1.35 0.81 -12.29
C ASP A 32 -1.97 -0.32 -13.13
N PRO A 33 -3.04 -0.07 -13.92
CA PRO A 33 -3.73 -1.11 -14.68
C PRO A 33 -2.83 -1.75 -15.76
N ASP A 34 -1.75 -1.07 -16.17
CA ASP A 34 -0.83 -1.58 -17.18
C ASP A 34 0.23 -2.51 -16.60
N ILE A 35 0.24 -2.73 -15.28
CA ILE A 35 1.17 -3.65 -14.65
C ILE A 35 0.90 -5.08 -15.14
N ALA A 36 1.96 -5.75 -15.61
CA ALA A 36 1.87 -7.16 -15.99
C ALA A 36 1.66 -8.03 -14.74
N TRP A 37 0.40 -8.28 -14.37
CA TRP A 37 0.05 -9.10 -13.21
C TRP A 37 0.36 -10.59 -13.45
N VAL A 38 0.05 -11.06 -14.65
CA VAL A 38 0.47 -12.37 -15.18
C VAL A 38 1.72 -12.14 -16.03
N PRO A 39 2.82 -12.90 -15.80
CA PRO A 39 4.05 -12.69 -16.52
C PRO A 39 3.95 -13.25 -17.95
N PRO A 40 4.71 -12.69 -18.90
CA PRO A 40 4.79 -13.27 -20.24
C PRO A 40 5.42 -14.68 -20.19
N PRO A 41 5.14 -15.54 -21.19
CA PRO A 41 5.75 -16.86 -21.28
C PRO A 41 7.28 -16.78 -21.26
N THR A 42 7.92 -17.53 -20.37
CA THR A 42 9.37 -17.48 -20.19
C THR A 42 10.16 -18.21 -21.28
N GLY A 43 9.51 -19.09 -22.05
CA GLY A 43 10.15 -19.95 -23.06
C GLY A 43 11.11 -21.01 -22.50
N LYS A 44 11.29 -21.09 -21.18
CA LYS A 44 12.20 -22.03 -20.51
C LYS A 44 11.48 -23.34 -20.18
N ARG A 45 12.23 -24.45 -20.16
CA ARG A 45 11.72 -25.76 -19.73
C ARG A 45 11.39 -25.74 -18.23
N GLY A 46 10.18 -26.15 -17.87
CA GLY A 46 9.70 -26.18 -16.48
C GLY A 46 8.31 -25.54 -16.31
N ARG A 47 7.84 -25.42 -15.07
CA ARG A 47 6.54 -24.79 -14.77
C ARG A 47 6.66 -23.28 -14.92
N GLN A 48 5.77 -22.69 -15.72
CA GLN A 48 5.70 -21.23 -15.88
C GLN A 48 5.15 -20.58 -14.59
N PRO A 49 5.70 -19.42 -14.16
CA PRO A 49 5.12 -18.65 -13.08
C PRO A 49 3.74 -18.14 -13.47
N GLN A 50 2.75 -18.30 -12.60
CA GLN A 50 1.39 -17.81 -12.82
C GLN A 50 1.22 -16.32 -12.48
N TYR A 51 2.13 -15.79 -11.65
CA TYR A 51 2.12 -14.42 -11.15
C TYR A 51 3.49 -13.79 -11.36
N SER A 52 3.50 -12.53 -11.76
CA SER A 52 4.73 -11.76 -11.95
C SER A 52 5.38 -11.43 -10.61
N ASP A 53 6.66 -11.07 -10.65
CA ASP A 53 7.38 -10.56 -9.48
C ASP A 53 6.68 -9.32 -8.90
N ALA A 54 6.10 -8.48 -9.75
CA ALA A 54 5.35 -7.29 -9.36
C ALA A 54 4.06 -7.63 -8.58
N ALA A 55 3.29 -8.63 -9.01
CA ALA A 55 2.10 -9.09 -8.30
C ALA A 55 2.46 -9.63 -6.90
N ILE A 56 3.52 -10.43 -6.81
CA ILE A 56 4.02 -10.96 -5.54
C ILE A 56 4.53 -9.83 -4.63
N GLN A 57 5.33 -8.92 -5.17
CA GLN A 57 5.86 -7.77 -4.42
C GLN A 57 4.74 -6.90 -3.89
N THR A 58 3.70 -6.64 -4.69
CA THR A 58 2.53 -5.87 -4.25
C THR A 58 1.85 -6.51 -3.04
N CYS A 59 1.59 -7.82 -3.09
CA CYS A 59 0.99 -8.54 -1.98
C CYS A 59 1.89 -8.50 -0.72
N LEU A 60 3.19 -8.75 -0.88
CA LEU A 60 4.13 -8.76 0.25
C LEU A 60 4.35 -7.35 0.84
N THR A 61 4.27 -6.30 0.03
CA THR A 61 4.31 -4.92 0.49
C THR A 61 3.09 -4.63 1.36
N MET A 62 1.87 -5.00 0.94
CA MET A 62 0.67 -4.85 1.78
C MET A 62 0.79 -5.62 3.09
N LYS A 63 1.30 -6.85 3.03
CA LYS A 63 1.59 -7.65 4.24
C LYS A 63 2.49 -6.89 5.21
N VAL A 64 3.60 -6.32 4.72
CA VAL A 64 4.59 -5.62 5.56
C VAL A 64 4.05 -4.30 6.09
N LEU A 65 3.45 -3.47 5.24
CA LEU A 65 2.95 -2.14 5.60
C LEU A 65 1.86 -2.20 6.67
N PHE A 66 0.99 -3.21 6.62
CA PHE A 66 -0.12 -3.36 7.56
C PHE A 66 0.10 -4.44 8.62
N GLY A 67 1.29 -5.06 8.67
CA GLY A 67 1.59 -6.10 9.66
C GLY A 67 0.71 -7.35 9.58
N MET A 68 0.16 -7.67 8.40
CA MET A 68 -0.82 -8.76 8.24
C MET A 68 -0.16 -10.14 8.11
N ALA A 69 -0.90 -11.18 8.47
CA ALA A 69 -0.55 -12.56 8.09
C ALA A 69 -0.81 -12.80 6.59
N LEU A 70 -0.14 -13.81 5.99
CA LEU A 70 -0.26 -14.07 4.55
C LEU A 70 -1.70 -14.36 4.10
N ARG A 71 -2.48 -15.14 4.86
CA ARG A 71 -3.89 -15.43 4.53
C ARG A 71 -4.80 -14.21 4.65
N GLN A 72 -4.50 -13.30 5.57
CA GLN A 72 -5.23 -12.03 5.68
C GLN A 72 -4.86 -11.12 4.51
N THR A 73 -3.57 -11.09 4.14
CA THR A 73 -3.08 -10.32 3.00
C THR A 73 -3.77 -10.74 1.71
N THR A 74 -3.97 -12.04 1.46
CA THR A 74 -4.66 -12.50 0.24
C THR A 74 -6.09 -11.96 0.17
N GLY A 75 -6.87 -12.04 1.26
CA GLY A 75 -8.24 -11.51 1.28
C GLY A 75 -8.31 -9.99 1.22
N PHE A 76 -7.34 -9.30 1.84
CA PHE A 76 -7.23 -7.84 1.78
C PHE A 76 -6.95 -7.35 0.35
N VAL A 77 -5.95 -7.93 -0.31
CA VAL A 77 -5.61 -7.58 -1.71
C VAL A 77 -6.77 -7.90 -2.65
N GLU A 78 -7.43 -9.05 -2.47
CA GLU A 78 -8.62 -9.41 -3.26
C GLU A 78 -9.74 -8.37 -3.11
N SER A 79 -9.98 -7.90 -1.89
CA SER A 79 -10.98 -6.86 -1.62
C SER A 79 -10.60 -5.52 -2.26
N LEU A 80 -9.32 -5.15 -2.24
CA LEU A 80 -8.83 -3.93 -2.90
C LEU A 80 -8.99 -3.99 -4.41
N LEU A 81 -8.64 -5.11 -5.04
CA LEU A 81 -8.75 -5.27 -6.49
C LEU A 81 -10.21 -5.20 -6.93
N ARG A 82 -11.13 -5.82 -6.18
CA ARG A 82 -12.58 -5.69 -6.41
C ARG A 82 -13.06 -4.24 -6.26
N LEU A 83 -12.56 -3.52 -5.27
CA LEU A 83 -12.93 -2.11 -5.05
C LEU A 83 -12.48 -1.20 -6.19
N VAL A 84 -11.31 -1.47 -6.77
CA VAL A 84 -10.74 -0.70 -7.89
C VAL A 84 -11.28 -1.18 -9.26
N GLY A 85 -11.99 -2.31 -9.30
CA GLY A 85 -12.59 -2.86 -10.52
C GLY A 85 -11.59 -3.63 -11.41
N LEU A 86 -10.50 -4.14 -10.82
CA LEU A 86 -9.49 -4.92 -11.53
C LEU A 86 -9.74 -6.42 -11.34
N ASP A 87 -9.93 -7.15 -12.44
CA ASP A 87 -10.17 -8.60 -12.43
C ASP A 87 -8.87 -9.42 -12.39
N TRP A 88 -7.99 -9.09 -11.45
CA TRP A 88 -6.73 -9.79 -11.27
C TRP A 88 -6.85 -10.86 -10.18
N ALA A 89 -6.44 -12.09 -10.51
CA ALA A 89 -6.37 -13.16 -9.53
C ALA A 89 -5.26 -12.90 -8.49
N VAL A 90 -5.54 -13.18 -7.21
CA VAL A 90 -4.56 -13.00 -6.12
C VAL A 90 -3.80 -14.30 -5.88
N PRO A 91 -2.46 -14.27 -5.74
CA PRO A 91 -1.68 -15.45 -5.39
C PRO A 91 -2.10 -16.02 -4.04
N ASP A 92 -2.22 -17.35 -3.93
CA ASP A 92 -2.54 -18.00 -2.66
C ASP A 92 -1.41 -17.85 -1.62
N PHE A 93 -1.74 -18.07 -0.34
CA PHE A 93 -0.75 -17.94 0.74
C PHE A 93 0.46 -18.85 0.55
N SER A 94 0.28 -20.02 -0.08
CA SER A 94 1.35 -20.98 -0.33
C SER A 94 2.35 -20.44 -1.36
N THR A 95 1.85 -19.80 -2.43
CA THR A 95 2.66 -19.14 -3.46
C THR A 95 3.39 -17.95 -2.88
N LEU A 96 2.71 -17.08 -2.13
CA LEU A 96 3.35 -15.95 -1.46
C LEU A 96 4.45 -16.41 -0.50
N SER A 97 4.19 -17.42 0.33
CA SER A 97 5.17 -17.95 1.28
C SER A 97 6.44 -18.49 0.59
N ARG A 98 6.28 -19.27 -0.50
CA ARG A 98 7.43 -19.78 -1.27
C ARG A 98 8.21 -18.65 -1.93
N ARG A 99 7.51 -17.68 -2.52
CA ARG A 99 8.13 -16.61 -3.31
C ARG A 99 8.79 -15.57 -2.43
N GLN A 100 8.26 -15.31 -1.23
CA GLN A 100 8.87 -14.42 -0.24
C GLN A 100 10.30 -14.85 0.14
N LYS A 101 10.62 -16.16 0.08
CA LYS A 101 11.98 -16.64 0.36
C LYS A 101 13.01 -16.24 -0.70
N ALA A 102 12.57 -16.04 -1.94
CA ALA A 102 13.46 -15.83 -3.09
C ALA A 102 13.36 -14.40 -3.65
N LEU A 103 12.26 -13.69 -3.39
CA LEU A 103 12.02 -12.36 -3.90
C LEU A 103 12.40 -11.32 -2.86
N ALA A 104 13.36 -10.45 -3.19
CA ALA A 104 13.67 -9.28 -2.40
C ALA A 104 12.56 -8.24 -2.59
N VAL A 105 11.75 -8.00 -1.56
CA VAL A 105 10.71 -6.97 -1.59
C VAL A 105 11.38 -5.60 -1.48
N THR A 106 11.26 -4.80 -2.55
CA THR A 106 11.72 -3.41 -2.54
C THR A 106 10.53 -2.51 -2.23
N ILE A 107 10.61 -1.74 -1.14
CA ILE A 107 9.64 -0.69 -0.83
C ILE A 107 10.33 0.63 -1.10
N PRO A 108 10.28 1.16 -2.33
CA PRO A 108 10.93 2.42 -2.65
C PRO A 108 10.23 3.54 -1.88
N TYR A 109 10.99 4.21 -1.01
CA TYR A 109 10.54 5.43 -0.37
C TYR A 109 10.82 6.61 -1.32
N ARG A 110 9.79 7.14 -1.96
CA ARG A 110 9.86 8.46 -2.59
C ARG A 110 9.43 9.47 -1.53
N GLY A 111 10.42 10.13 -0.90
CA GLY A 111 10.15 11.25 -0.02
C GLY A 111 9.29 12.28 -0.74
N SER A 112 8.25 12.79 -0.09
CA SER A 112 7.53 13.94 -0.60
C SER A 112 8.50 15.11 -0.67
N GLN A 113 8.64 15.74 -1.83
CA GLN A 113 9.16 17.10 -1.88
C GLN A 113 8.08 17.95 -1.21
N GLY A 114 8.25 18.21 0.09
CA GLY A 114 7.37 19.12 0.81
C GLY A 114 7.47 20.52 0.21
N PRO A 115 6.51 21.42 0.52
CA PRO A 115 6.71 22.85 0.27
C PRO A 115 7.96 23.38 1.01
#